data_AF-A0A8H3DJN6-F1
#
_entry.id   AF-A0A8H3DJN6-F1
#
_cell.length_a   1.000
_cell.length_b   1.000
_cell.length_c   1.000
_cell.angle_alpha   90.00
_cell.angle_beta   90.00
_cell.angle_gamma   90.00
#
_symmetry.space_group_name_H-M   'P 1'
#
loop_
_entity.id
_entity.type
_entity.pdbx_description
1 polymer ?
#
loop_
_entity_poly.entity_id
_entity_poly.type
_entity_poly.pdbx_seq_one_letter_code
_entity_poly.pdbx_strand_id
1 'polypeptide(L)'
;MRLADHTLANLAVVTEAKVFVELLAIKISTCAELVDETARDTDIDSSVKVDVAVKVTTIITLLFNLSVTLVTNFGARLALPLLAKIDTCVIVLLSILSVCADGMQSLLPAVLGSSVFAQAHLKLSASALDSISH
;
A
#
# COMPACT_ATOMS: atom_id res chain seq x y z
N MET A 1 -6.56 9.14 35.20
CA MET A 1 -7.66 9.36 34.24
C MET A 1 -7.14 9.73 32.85
N ARG A 2 -6.35 10.82 32.68
CA ARG A 2 -5.86 11.29 31.36
C ARG A 2 -5.15 10.27 30.44
N LEU A 3 -4.43 9.29 30.99
CA LEU A 3 -3.71 8.29 30.17
C LEU A 3 -4.65 7.25 29.54
N ALA A 4 -5.73 6.88 30.25
CA ALA A 4 -6.70 5.91 29.78
C ALA A 4 -7.58 6.50 28.67
N ASP A 5 -8.00 7.77 28.84
CA ASP A 5 -8.81 8.48 27.85
C ASP A 5 -8.05 8.68 26.52
N HIS A 6 -6.76 9.03 26.59
CA HIS A 6 -5.90 9.16 25.41
C HIS A 6 -5.66 7.82 24.70
N THR A 7 -5.50 6.74 25.47
CA THR A 7 -5.31 5.39 24.90
C THR A 7 -6.59 4.91 24.20
N LEU A 8 -7.75 5.17 24.78
CA LEU A 8 -9.05 4.83 24.19
C LEU A 8 -9.33 5.62 22.90
N ALA A 9 -9.02 6.92 22.89
CA ALA A 9 -9.16 7.75 21.69
C ALA A 9 -8.27 7.25 20.54
N ASN A 10 -6.99 6.95 20.83
CA ASN A 10 -6.08 6.40 19.82
C ASN A 10 -6.55 5.03 19.30
N LEU A 11 -7.11 4.18 20.17
CA LEU A 11 -7.62 2.88 19.76
C LEU A 11 -8.84 3.00 18.83
N ALA A 12 -9.73 3.96 19.09
CA ALA A 12 -10.88 4.25 18.23
C ALA A 12 -10.41 4.68 16.83
N VAL A 13 -9.49 5.64 16.75
CA VAL A 13 -8.96 6.13 15.45
C VAL A 13 -8.21 5.03 14.70
N VAL A 14 -7.42 4.20 15.38
CA VAL A 14 -6.74 3.05 14.75
C VAL A 14 -7.75 2.02 14.23
N THR A 15 -8.87 1.83 14.93
CA THR A 15 -9.94 0.92 14.50
C THR A 15 -10.65 1.46 13.26
N GLU A 16 -10.92 2.76 13.18
CA GLU A 16 -11.46 3.40 11.97
C GLU A 16 -10.49 3.30 10.79
N ALA A 17 -9.20 3.58 11.03
CA ALA A 17 -8.16 3.43 10.02
C ALA A 17 -8.06 1.99 9.51
N LYS A 18 -8.25 1.00 10.40
CA LYS A 18 -8.30 -0.42 10.03
C LYS A 18 -9.45 -0.71 9.09
N VAL A 19 -10.67 -0.30 9.42
CA VAL A 19 -11.86 -0.51 8.57
C VAL A 19 -11.65 0.14 7.19
N PHE A 20 -11.07 1.34 7.16
CA PHE A 20 -10.77 2.03 5.91
C PHE A 20 -9.75 1.28 5.05
N VAL A 21 -8.65 0.81 5.65
CA VAL A 21 -7.61 0.04 4.94
C VAL A 21 -8.16 -1.31 4.47
N GLU A 22 -9.02 -1.96 5.24
CA GLU A 22 -9.70 -3.21 4.82
C GLU A 22 -10.61 -2.98 3.61
N LEU A 23 -11.41 -1.92 3.63
CA LEU A 23 -12.25 -1.55 2.48
C LEU A 23 -11.42 -1.25 1.24
N LEU A 24 -10.30 -0.55 1.41
CA LEU A 24 -9.37 -0.25 0.33
C LEU A 24 -8.75 -1.51 -0.26
N ALA A 25 -8.37 -2.46 0.60
CA ALA A 25 -7.85 -3.76 0.17
C ALA A 25 -8.87 -4.53 -0.67
N ILE A 26 -10.13 -4.58 -0.22
CA ILE A 26 -11.21 -5.24 -0.97
C ILE A 26 -11.37 -4.60 -2.35
N LYS A 27 -11.43 -3.27 -2.43
CA LYS A 27 -11.57 -2.55 -3.70
C LYS A 27 -10.40 -2.81 -4.65
N ILE A 28 -9.18 -2.84 -4.12
CA ILE A 28 -7.97 -3.13 -4.91
C ILE A 28 -7.99 -4.56 -5.43
N SER A 29 -8.35 -5.54 -4.59
CA SER A 29 -8.48 -6.95 -5.00
C SER A 29 -9.54 -7.12 -6.09
N THR A 30 -10.74 -6.55 -5.93
CA THR A 30 -11.78 -6.58 -6.97
C THR A 30 -11.32 -5.92 -8.27
N CYS A 31 -10.60 -4.81 -8.18
CA CYS A 31 -10.02 -4.16 -9.37
C CYS A 31 -9.00 -5.07 -10.07
N ALA A 32 -8.16 -5.77 -9.31
CA ALA A 32 -7.16 -6.68 -9.87
C ALA A 32 -7.81 -7.86 -10.58
N GLU A 33 -8.84 -8.47 -9.97
CA GLU A 33 -9.61 -9.56 -10.57
C GLU A 33 -10.25 -9.12 -11.89
N LEU A 34 -10.89 -7.95 -11.93
CA LEU A 34 -11.51 -7.43 -13.15
C LEU A 34 -10.49 -7.17 -14.26
N VAL A 35 -9.31 -6.64 -13.92
CA VAL A 35 -8.25 -6.40 -14.91
C VAL A 35 -7.69 -7.72 -15.44
N ASP A 36 -7.46 -8.72 -14.57
CA ASP A 36 -7.00 -10.04 -15.00
C ASP A 36 -8.02 -10.72 -15.92
N GLU A 37 -9.30 -10.72 -15.54
CA GLU A 37 -10.38 -11.28 -16.35
C GLU A 37 -10.48 -10.59 -17.72
N THR A 38 -10.45 -9.25 -17.74
CA THR A 38 -10.50 -8.48 -18.99
C THR A 38 -9.28 -8.74 -19.88
N ALA A 39 -8.07 -8.86 -19.29
CA ALA A 39 -6.84 -9.11 -20.02
C ALA A 39 -6.76 -10.51 -20.62
N ARG A 40 -7.48 -11.49 -20.04
CA ARG A 40 -7.56 -12.86 -20.55
C ARG A 40 -8.56 -13.01 -21.69
N ASP A 41 -9.66 -12.26 -21.64
CA ASP A 41 -10.74 -12.36 -22.64
C ASP A 41 -10.56 -11.40 -23.83
N THR A 42 -9.76 -10.34 -23.69
CA THR A 42 -9.55 -9.33 -24.74
C THR A 42 -8.13 -8.76 -24.71
N ASP A 43 -7.54 -8.53 -25.89
CA ASP A 43 -6.31 -7.73 -25.96
C ASP A 43 -6.66 -6.27 -25.64
N ILE A 44 -6.34 -5.86 -24.41
CA ILE A 44 -6.61 -4.50 -23.94
C ILE A 44 -5.76 -3.53 -24.75
N ASP A 45 -6.42 -2.52 -25.33
CA ASP A 45 -5.77 -1.47 -26.10
C ASP A 45 -4.61 -0.82 -25.31
N SER A 46 -3.52 -0.55 -26.01
CA SER A 46 -2.30 0.01 -25.42
C SER A 46 -2.53 1.33 -24.68
N SER A 47 -3.44 2.19 -25.16
CA SER A 47 -3.76 3.45 -24.49
C SER A 47 -4.49 3.24 -23.16
N VAL A 48 -5.34 2.20 -23.09
CA VAL A 48 -6.04 1.80 -21.86
C VAL A 48 -5.04 1.21 -20.86
N LYS A 49 -4.10 0.36 -21.31
CA LYS A 49 -3.02 -0.19 -20.46
C LYS A 49 -2.21 0.94 -19.81
N VAL A 50 -1.88 2.00 -20.56
CA VAL A 50 -1.16 3.18 -20.04
C VAL A 50 -1.99 3.95 -19.01
N ASP A 51 -3.26 4.25 -19.29
CA ASP A 51 -4.14 4.98 -18.36
C ASP A 51 -4.35 4.22 -17.04
N VAL A 52 -4.59 2.90 -17.13
CA VAL A 52 -4.68 2.00 -15.96
C VAL A 52 -3.38 2.06 -15.16
N ALA A 53 -2.23 1.95 -15.81
CA ALA A 53 -0.96 1.92 -15.12
C ALA A 53 -0.61 3.25 -14.41
N VAL A 54 -0.97 4.39 -15.00
CA VAL A 54 -0.85 5.72 -14.36
C VAL A 54 -1.72 5.80 -13.10
N LYS A 55 -2.98 5.35 -13.18
CA LYS A 55 -3.88 5.34 -12.02
C LYS A 55 -3.37 4.40 -10.92
N VAL A 56 -2.91 3.21 -11.28
CA VAL A 56 -2.34 2.24 -10.33
C VAL A 56 -1.12 2.82 -9.62
N THR A 57 -0.20 3.44 -10.37
CA THR A 57 0.98 4.12 -9.81
C THR A 57 0.59 5.25 -8.84
N THR A 58 -0.46 5.99 -9.17
CA THR A 58 -1.02 7.04 -8.29
C THR A 58 -1.54 6.45 -6.99
N ILE A 59 -2.26 5.32 -7.05
CA ILE A 59 -2.77 4.63 -5.85
C ILE A 59 -1.62 4.12 -4.98
N ILE A 60 -0.58 3.52 -5.57
CA ILE A 60 0.62 3.09 -4.83
C ILE A 60 1.24 4.27 -4.08
N THR A 61 1.34 5.43 -4.72
CA THR A 61 1.88 6.66 -4.09
C THR A 61 1.01 7.12 -2.91
N LEU A 62 -0.32 7.07 -3.05
CA LEU A 62 -1.25 7.39 -1.96
C LEU A 62 -1.11 6.42 -0.78
N LEU A 63 -0.99 5.12 -1.05
CA LEU A 63 -0.76 4.10 -0.03
C LEU A 63 0.56 4.31 0.72
N PHE A 64 1.59 4.76 0.02
CA PHE A 64 2.87 5.13 0.62
C PHE A 64 2.71 6.31 1.59
N ASN A 65 2.04 7.39 1.16
CA ASN A 65 1.79 8.54 2.02
C ASN A 65 0.91 8.20 3.24
N LEU A 66 -0.07 7.30 3.06
CA LEU A 66 -0.87 6.77 4.15
C LEU A 66 0.00 6.01 5.15
N SER A 67 0.92 5.18 4.68
CA SER A 67 1.86 4.42 5.52
C SER A 67 2.72 5.33 6.38
N VAL A 68 3.29 6.40 5.79
CA VAL A 68 4.06 7.42 6.53
C VAL A 68 3.17 8.08 7.59
N THR A 69 1.96 8.51 7.21
CA THR A 69 1.01 9.18 8.11
C THR A 69 0.62 8.30 9.30
N LEU A 70 0.41 7.00 9.07
CA LEU A 70 0.08 6.05 10.13
C LEU A 70 1.23 5.90 11.13
N VAL A 71 2.46 5.77 10.63
CA VAL A 71 3.66 5.65 11.48
C VAL A 71 3.90 6.93 12.28
N THR A 72 3.77 8.11 11.65
CA THR A 72 4.01 9.38 12.33
C THR A 72 2.98 9.67 13.42
N ASN A 73 1.72 9.27 13.22
CA ASN A 73 0.64 9.59 14.15
C ASN A 73 0.42 8.53 15.24
N PHE A 74 0.64 7.25 14.94
CA PHE A 74 0.35 6.16 15.88
C PHE A 74 1.61 5.44 16.40
N GLY A 75 2.77 5.73 15.81
CA GLY A 75 4.01 5.01 16.07
C GLY A 75 4.03 3.63 15.39
N ALA A 76 5.24 3.07 15.25
CA ALA A 76 5.47 1.83 14.51
C ALA A 76 4.65 0.64 15.04
N ARG A 77 4.49 0.52 16.36
CA ARG A 77 3.83 -0.62 17.00
C ARG A 77 2.34 -0.73 16.67
N LEU A 78 1.62 0.40 16.67
CA LEU A 78 0.19 0.43 16.35
C LEU A 78 -0.06 0.47 14.84
N ALA A 79 0.87 1.04 14.07
CA ALA A 79 0.77 1.10 12.61
C ALA A 79 1.08 -0.24 11.93
N LEU A 80 1.94 -1.09 12.50
CA LEU A 80 2.43 -2.33 11.87
C LEU A 80 1.34 -3.23 11.23
N PRO A 81 0.24 -3.59 11.91
CA PRO A 81 -0.80 -4.43 11.29
C PRO A 81 -1.49 -3.73 10.09
N LEU A 82 -1.61 -2.40 10.12
CA LEU A 82 -2.16 -1.63 9.01
C LEU A 82 -1.16 -1.57 7.85
N LEU A 83 0.13 -1.40 8.15
CA LEU A 83 1.21 -1.39 7.16
C LEU A 83 1.30 -2.73 6.42
N ALA A 84 1.18 -3.86 7.12
CA ALA A 84 1.17 -5.18 6.48
C ALA A 84 -0.01 -5.35 5.50
N LYS A 85 -1.17 -4.78 5.84
CA LYS A 85 -2.33 -4.80 4.94
C LYS A 85 -2.11 -3.89 3.73
N ILE A 86 -1.53 -2.71 3.94
CA ILE A 86 -1.15 -1.79 2.85
C ILE A 86 -0.11 -2.43 1.93
N ASP A 87 0.89 -3.14 2.48
CA ASP A 87 1.89 -3.88 1.69
C ASP A 87 1.24 -4.88 0.74
N THR A 88 0.28 -5.65 1.27
CA THR A 88 -0.50 -6.60 0.47
C THR A 88 -1.24 -5.90 -0.68
N CYS A 89 -1.83 -4.74 -0.43
CA CYS A 89 -2.47 -3.92 -1.47
C CYS A 89 -1.47 -3.47 -2.54
N VAL A 90 -0.28 -3.04 -2.14
CA VAL A 90 0.78 -2.62 -3.08
C VAL A 90 1.21 -3.80 -3.95
N ILE A 91 1.40 -4.99 -3.39
CA ILE A 91 1.75 -6.21 -4.15
C ILE A 91 0.69 -6.51 -5.22
N VAL A 92 -0.60 -6.43 -4.88
CA VAL A 92 -1.70 -6.63 -5.83
C VAL A 92 -1.71 -5.55 -6.91
N LEU A 93 -1.46 -4.29 -6.57
CA LEU A 93 -1.35 -3.22 -7.57
C LEU A 93 -0.16 -3.43 -8.50
N LEU A 94 0.96 -3.94 -8.01
CA LEU A 94 2.12 -4.29 -8.82
C LEU A 94 1.82 -5.42 -9.81
N SER A 95 0.98 -6.40 -9.44
CA SER A 95 0.56 -7.43 -10.39
C SER A 95 -0.29 -6.85 -11.53
N ILE A 96 -1.16 -5.87 -11.26
CA ILE A 96 -1.88 -5.13 -12.30
C ILE A 96 -0.89 -4.43 -13.24
N LEU A 97 0.14 -3.75 -12.71
CA LEU A 97 1.18 -3.12 -13.54
C LEU A 97 1.93 -4.12 -14.41
N SER A 98 2.13 -5.35 -13.93
CA SER A 98 2.80 -6.40 -14.71
C SER A 98 1.98 -6.82 -15.95
N VAL A 99 0.65 -6.86 -15.84
CA VAL A 99 -0.25 -7.13 -16.97
C VAL A 99 -0.24 -5.96 -17.96
N CYS A 100 -0.05 -4.73 -17.48
CA CYS A 100 0.11 -3.55 -18.34
C CYS A 100 1.52 -3.41 -18.92
N ALA A 101 2.50 -4.22 -18.51
CA ALA A 101 3.93 -4.01 -18.77
C ALA A 101 4.36 -4.29 -20.21
N ASP A 102 3.56 -4.98 -21.02
CA ASP A 102 3.78 -5.08 -22.47
C ASP A 102 3.80 -3.70 -23.16
N GLY A 103 3.31 -2.64 -22.50
CA GLY A 103 3.43 -1.25 -22.94
C GLY A 103 4.40 -0.35 -22.14
N MET A 104 5.00 -0.81 -21.03
CA MET A 104 5.74 0.07 -20.09
C MET A 104 6.88 -0.59 -19.29
N GLN A 105 7.75 -1.38 -19.92
CA GLN A 105 8.99 -1.87 -19.27
C GLN A 105 9.85 -0.74 -18.65
N SER A 106 9.70 0.51 -19.10
CA SER A 106 10.46 1.68 -18.63
C SER A 106 9.96 2.33 -17.33
N LEU A 107 8.71 2.09 -16.90
CA LEU A 107 8.10 2.77 -15.74
C LEU A 107 8.14 1.93 -14.46
N LEU A 108 8.23 0.61 -14.59
CA LEU A 108 8.39 -0.31 -13.46
C LEU A 108 9.63 -0.01 -12.58
N PRO A 109 10.82 0.28 -13.13
CA PRO A 109 11.99 0.61 -12.32
C PRO A 109 11.87 1.95 -11.60
N ALA A 110 11.14 2.92 -12.15
CA ALA A 110 10.92 4.21 -11.49
C ALA A 110 10.01 4.09 -10.27
N VAL A 111 9.04 3.17 -10.30
CA VAL A 111 8.09 2.92 -9.21
C VAL A 111 8.66 1.93 -8.18
N LEU A 112 9.42 0.93 -8.62
CA LEU A 112 10.03 -0.10 -7.76
C LEU A 112 11.39 0.33 -7.18
N GLY A 113 12.21 1.02 -7.97
CA GLY A 113 13.51 1.55 -7.56
C GLY A 113 13.39 2.74 -6.59
N SER A 114 12.25 3.44 -6.61
CA SER A 114 11.89 4.45 -5.62
C SER A 114 11.13 3.86 -4.44
N SER A 115 11.20 2.55 -4.16
CA SER A 115 10.47 1.96 -3.04
C SER A 115 11.06 2.44 -1.71
N VAL A 116 10.66 3.66 -1.36
CA VAL A 116 10.63 4.18 -0.01
C VAL A 116 9.81 3.22 0.86
N PHE A 117 9.01 2.30 0.29
CA PHE A 117 8.49 1.14 1.00
C PHE A 117 9.59 0.21 1.49
N ALA A 118 10.50 -0.32 0.66
CA ALA A 118 11.62 -1.13 1.14
C ALA A 118 12.53 -0.31 2.07
N GLN A 119 12.75 0.97 1.78
CA GLN A 119 13.59 1.84 2.60
C GLN A 119 12.95 2.20 3.96
N ALA A 120 11.63 2.41 4.00
CA ALA A 120 10.85 2.67 5.22
C ALA A 120 10.61 1.37 6.00
N HIS A 121 10.37 0.23 5.33
CA HIS A 121 10.35 -1.08 5.96
C HIS A 121 11.73 -1.37 6.57
N LEU A 122 12.83 -1.14 5.86
CA LEU A 122 14.19 -1.30 6.40
C LEU A 122 14.45 -0.36 7.57
N LYS A 123 14.06 0.92 7.50
CA LYS A 123 14.18 1.87 8.62
C LYS A 123 13.33 1.47 9.82
N LEU A 124 12.08 1.06 9.59
CA LEU A 124 11.17 0.60 10.64
C LEU A 124 11.65 -0.70 11.27
N SER A 125 12.13 -1.65 10.45
CA SER A 125 12.71 -2.92 10.89
C SER A 125 14.00 -2.70 11.68
N ALA A 126 14.87 -1.80 11.22
CA ALA A 126 16.08 -1.40 11.95
C ALA A 126 15.73 -0.74 13.30
N SER A 127 14.78 0.20 13.31
CA SER A 127 14.34 0.86 14.56
C SER A 127 13.65 -0.09 15.54
N ALA A 128 12.92 -1.10 15.04
CA ALA A 128 12.31 -2.13 15.87
C ALA A 128 13.37 -3.08 16.45
N LEU A 129 14.40 -3.44 15.67
CA LEU A 129 15.50 -4.30 16.12
C LEU A 129 16.34 -3.62 17.21
N ASP A 130 16.65 -2.33 17.04
CA ASP A 130 17.34 -1.53 18.07
C ASP A 130 16.55 -1.49 19.38
N SER A 131 15.21 -1.39 19.31
CA SER A 131 14.34 -1.36 20.50
C SER A 131 14.24 -2.69 21.27
N ILE A 132 14.71 -3.80 20.68
CA ILE A 132 14.73 -5.14 21.30
C ILE A 132 16.13 -5.45 21.88
N SER A 133 17.17 -4.72 21.48
CA SER A 133 18.56 -4.92 21.92
C SER A 133 18.94 -4.22 23.24
N HIS A 134 17.97 -3.57 23.90
CA HIS A 134 18.13 -2.89 25.19
C HIS A 134 17.26 -3.50 26.29
#